data_AF-A0A5J5IL34-F1
#
_entry.id   AF-A0A5J5IL34-F1
#
_cell.length_a   1.000
_cell.length_b   1.000
_cell.length_c   1.000
_cell.angle_alpha   90.00
_cell.angle_beta   90.00
_cell.angle_gamma   90.00
#
_symmetry.space_group_name_H-M   'P 1'
#
loop_
_entity.id
_entity.type
_entity.pdbx_description
1 polymer ?
#
loop_
_entity_poly.entity_id
_entity_poly.type
_entity_poly.pdbx_seq_one_letter_code
_entity_poly.pdbx_strand_id
1 'polypeptide(L)'
;MKKVFLGGTCNGSTWRDTLIKNLKIDYFKPCAEHWTTEMMEEEIKQRAECDFCLYVITPKMTGIYSIAEVVDDSNKRPGKTIFSYLTEDEGYVFSEHQLKSLEQTGKMIQENGAAFFKTLTETADYLNNH
;
A
#
# COMPACT_ATOMS: atom_id res chain seq x y z
N MET A 1 -17.64 6.22 -8.74
CA MET A 1 -16.36 5.67 -9.25
C MET A 1 -15.65 5.05 -8.07
N LYS A 2 -14.92 3.95 -8.25
CA LYS A 2 -14.22 3.32 -7.11
C LYS A 2 -13.09 4.23 -6.62
N LYS A 3 -12.71 4.08 -5.35
CA LYS A 3 -11.66 4.88 -4.71
C LYS A 3 -10.65 4.01 -3.96
N VAL A 4 -9.36 4.32 -4.11
CA VAL A 4 -8.27 3.65 -3.38
C VAL A 4 -7.58 4.56 -2.37
N PHE A 5 -7.38 4.06 -1.15
CA PHE A 5 -6.51 4.65 -0.15
C PHE A 5 -5.05 4.25 -0.41
N LEU A 6 -4.13 5.22 -0.51
CA LEU A 6 -2.72 5.01 -0.87
C LEU A 6 -1.79 5.01 0.36
N GLY A 7 -1.86 3.95 1.16
CA GLY A 7 -1.00 3.71 2.34
C GLY A 7 0.37 3.10 2.00
N GLY A 8 1.26 3.03 2.99
CA GLY A 8 2.60 2.45 2.85
C GLY A 8 3.73 3.47 2.90
N THR A 9 4.92 3.09 2.42
CA THR A 9 6.19 3.81 2.62
C THR A 9 6.09 5.29 2.28
N CYS A 10 6.59 6.13 3.19
CA CYS A 10 6.77 7.57 3.03
C CYS A 10 8.27 7.87 2.81
N ASN A 11 8.83 8.89 3.45
CA ASN A 11 10.27 9.19 3.45
C ASN A 11 10.84 9.52 2.06
N GLY A 12 10.19 10.44 1.34
CA GLY A 12 10.64 10.90 0.03
C GLY A 12 10.57 9.86 -1.09
N SER A 13 9.82 8.77 -0.90
CA SER A 13 9.50 7.86 -1.99
C SER A 13 8.50 8.47 -2.97
N THR A 14 8.71 8.26 -4.27
CA THR A 14 7.84 8.74 -5.36
C THR A 14 6.89 7.68 -5.90
N TRP A 15 6.77 6.52 -5.25
CA TRP A 15 5.92 5.41 -5.73
C TRP A 15 4.46 5.84 -5.95
N ARG A 16 3.91 6.72 -5.10
CA ARG A 16 2.53 7.22 -5.24
C ARG A 16 2.35 7.99 -6.54
N ASP A 17 3.28 8.88 -6.85
CA ASP A 17 3.20 9.72 -8.05
C ASP A 17 3.36 8.87 -9.33
N THR A 18 4.15 7.81 -9.26
CA THR A 18 4.28 6.82 -10.33
C THR A 18 2.99 6.01 -10.51
N LEU A 19 2.38 5.54 -9.42
CA LEU A 19 1.14 4.78 -9.46
C LEU A 19 -0.03 5.62 -9.99
N ILE A 20 -0.20 6.84 -9.46
CA ILE A 20 -1.31 7.75 -9.80
C ILE A 20 -1.39 8.01 -11.31
N LYS A 21 -0.26 8.11 -12.02
CA LYS A 21 -0.24 8.30 -13.48
C LYS A 21 -0.94 7.17 -14.26
N ASN A 22 -1.07 5.99 -13.66
CA ASN A 22 -1.65 4.80 -14.27
C ASN A 22 -3.03 4.44 -13.68
N LEU A 23 -3.53 5.18 -12.68
CA LEU A 23 -4.84 4.94 -12.09
C LEU A 23 -5.96 5.58 -12.92
N LYS A 24 -7.04 4.83 -13.09
CA LYS A 24 -8.30 5.24 -13.74
C LYS A 24 -9.46 5.37 -12.73
N ILE A 25 -9.19 5.07 -11.47
CA ILE A 25 -10.12 5.19 -10.34
C ILE A 25 -9.73 6.39 -9.46
N ASP A 26 -10.65 6.84 -8.61
CA ASP A 26 -10.36 7.90 -7.64
C ASP A 26 -9.33 7.41 -6.60
N TYR A 27 -8.65 8.34 -5.94
CA TYR A 27 -7.66 7.99 -4.91
C TYR A 27 -7.65 8.98 -3.75
N PHE A 28 -7.16 8.51 -2.60
CA PHE A 28 -6.77 9.34 -1.47
C PHE A 28 -5.28 9.15 -1.18
N LYS A 29 -4.53 10.25 -1.24
CA LYS A 29 -3.10 10.30 -0.90
C LYS A 29 -2.95 10.85 0.53
N PRO A 30 -2.64 10.02 1.55
CA PRO A 30 -2.39 10.51 2.90
C PRO A 30 -1.19 11.46 2.92
N CYS A 31 -1.28 12.50 3.74
CA CYS A 31 -0.24 13.51 3.86
C CYS A 31 0.74 13.12 4.97
N ALA A 32 2.03 13.03 4.65
CA ALA A 32 3.07 12.54 5.57
C ALA A 32 3.87 13.65 6.28
N GLU A 33 3.72 14.91 5.88
CA GLU A 33 4.60 16.00 6.33
C GLU A 33 4.17 16.65 7.65
N HIS A 34 2.87 16.63 7.97
CA HIS A 34 2.33 17.22 9.19
C HIS A 34 1.35 16.25 9.86
N TRP A 35 1.54 16.00 11.15
CA TRP A 35 0.65 15.16 11.95
C TRP A 35 -0.25 16.06 12.80
N THR A 36 -1.46 16.30 12.30
CA THR A 36 -2.54 16.92 13.10
C THR A 36 -3.60 15.87 13.41
N THR A 37 -4.37 16.08 14.47
CA THR A 37 -5.44 15.16 14.86
C THR A 37 -6.48 15.01 13.74
N GLU A 38 -6.82 16.11 13.08
CA GLU A 38 -7.79 16.15 11.98
C GLU A 38 -7.31 15.33 10.77
N MET A 39 -6.01 15.37 10.47
CA MET A 39 -5.44 14.57 9.37
C MET A 39 -5.49 13.07 9.67
N MET A 40 -5.27 12.68 10.93
CA MET A 40 -5.40 11.29 11.36
C MET A 40 -6.86 10.81 11.31
N GLU A 41 -7.80 11.64 11.75
CA GLU A 41 -9.24 11.34 11.66
C GLU A 41 -9.68 11.17 10.20
N GLU A 42 -9.21 12.05 9.31
CA GLU A 42 -9.49 11.93 7.87
C GLU A 42 -8.85 10.66 7.28
N GLU A 43 -7.64 10.28 7.69
CA GLU A 43 -7.02 9.03 7.23
C GLU A 43 -7.84 7.81 7.64
N ILE A 44 -8.29 7.75 8.90
CA ILE A 44 -9.14 6.66 9.42
C ILE A 44 -10.45 6.60 8.64
N LYS A 45 -11.08 7.75 8.40
CA LYS A 45 -12.31 7.86 7.62
C LYS A 45 -12.10 7.36 6.19
N GLN A 46 -11.04 7.79 5.51
CA GLN A 46 -10.74 7.38 4.14
C GLN A 46 -10.44 5.88 4.04
N ARG A 47 -9.75 5.29 5.03
CA ARG A 47 -9.57 3.83 5.11
C ARG A 47 -10.88 3.08 5.30
N ALA A 48 -11.89 3.68 5.94
CA ALA A 48 -13.21 3.09 6.05
C ALA A 48 -14.00 3.20 4.72
N GLU A 49 -14.00 4.39 4.10
CA GLU A 49 -14.85 4.75 2.96
C GLU A 49 -14.31 4.28 1.59
N CYS A 50 -13.00 4.25 1.37
CA CYS A 50 -12.43 3.82 0.07
C CYS A 50 -12.81 2.36 -0.25
N ASP A 51 -13.05 2.04 -1.51
CA ASP A 51 -13.29 0.66 -1.96
C ASP A 51 -12.08 -0.25 -1.77
N PHE A 52 -10.87 0.33 -1.81
CA PHE A 52 -9.61 -0.38 -1.62
C PHE A 52 -8.68 0.33 -0.63
N CYS A 53 -7.91 -0.44 0.12
CA CYS A 53 -6.77 -0.01 0.93
C CYS A 53 -5.50 -0.65 0.38
N LEU A 54 -4.70 0.14 -0.33
CA LEU A 54 -3.41 -0.28 -0.85
C LEU A 54 -2.29 0.09 0.13
N TYR A 55 -1.38 -0.85 0.38
CA TYR A 55 -0.15 -0.62 1.13
C TYR A 55 1.05 -0.98 0.26
N VAL A 56 1.80 0.04 -0.19
CA VAL A 56 3.04 -0.17 -0.96
C VAL A 56 4.25 0.00 -0.06
N ILE A 57 5.08 -1.04 0.06
CA ILE A 57 6.30 -1.04 0.85
C ILE A 57 7.53 -0.99 -0.07
N THR A 58 8.40 -0.02 0.17
CA THR A 58 9.64 0.18 -0.59
C THR A 58 10.86 0.18 0.32
N PRO A 59 12.09 0.02 -0.22
CA PRO A 59 13.33 0.05 0.55
C PRO A 59 13.59 1.34 1.35
N LYS A 60 12.85 2.43 1.05
CA LYS A 60 12.90 3.68 1.83
C LYS A 60 12.09 3.64 3.13
N MET A 61 11.47 2.51 3.47
CA MET A 61 10.74 2.36 4.72
C MET A 61 11.63 2.65 5.93
N THR A 62 11.11 3.44 6.86
CA THR A 62 11.78 3.74 8.15
C THR A 62 11.06 3.10 9.33
N GLY A 63 9.83 2.64 9.13
CA GLY A 63 9.00 1.99 10.13
C GLY A 63 8.26 0.79 9.54
N ILE A 64 7.66 0.00 10.42
CA ILE A 64 6.99 -1.26 10.08
C ILE A 64 5.46 -1.18 10.20
N TYR A 65 4.89 -0.04 10.60
CA TYR A 65 3.48 0.07 10.95
C TYR A 65 2.57 -0.32 9.78
N SER A 66 2.82 0.18 8.57
CA SER A 66 2.02 -0.20 7.38
C SER A 66 2.11 -1.68 7.01
N ILE A 67 3.17 -2.39 7.43
CA ILE A 67 3.23 -3.86 7.30
C ILE A 67 2.27 -4.51 8.30
N ALA A 68 2.24 -4.04 9.55
CA ALA A 68 1.29 -4.52 10.55
C ALA A 68 -0.17 -4.21 10.15
N GLU A 69 -0.41 -3.03 9.59
CA GLU A 69 -1.74 -2.62 9.12
C GLU A 69 -2.26 -3.51 8.01
N VAL A 70 -1.44 -3.80 6.99
CA VAL A 70 -1.89 -4.65 5.87
C VAL A 70 -2.14 -6.09 6.31
N VAL A 71 -1.37 -6.61 7.27
CA VAL A 71 -1.61 -7.93 7.86
C VAL A 71 -2.92 -7.95 8.65
N ASP A 72 -3.17 -6.97 9.50
CA ASP A 72 -4.43 -6.86 10.26
C ASP A 72 -5.64 -6.67 9.34
N ASP A 73 -5.50 -5.80 8.33
CA ASP A 73 -6.55 -5.53 7.35
C ASP A 73 -6.85 -6.73 6.46
N SER A 74 -5.83 -7.52 6.11
CA SER A 74 -6.06 -8.76 5.35
C SER A 74 -6.93 -9.75 6.11
N ASN A 75 -6.86 -9.79 7.45
CA ASN A 75 -7.73 -10.62 8.28
C ASN A 75 -9.14 -10.03 8.42
N LYS A 76 -9.24 -8.72 8.69
CA LYS A 76 -10.51 -8.07 9.04
C LYS A 76 -11.35 -7.69 7.81
N ARG A 77 -10.68 -7.40 6.70
CA ARG A 77 -11.27 -6.82 5.48
C ARG A 77 -10.50 -7.25 4.22
N PRO A 78 -10.36 -8.56 3.95
CA PRO A 78 -9.54 -9.08 2.85
C PRO A 78 -9.96 -8.53 1.48
N GLY A 79 -11.26 -8.44 1.19
CA GLY A 79 -11.76 -8.04 -0.12
C GLY A 79 -11.43 -6.62 -0.57
N LYS A 80 -11.05 -5.73 0.35
CA LYS A 80 -10.56 -4.38 0.01
C LYS A 80 -9.06 -4.19 0.21
N THR A 81 -8.37 -5.17 0.78
CA THR A 81 -6.96 -5.02 1.18
C THR A 81 -6.03 -5.43 0.04
N ILE A 82 -5.04 -4.60 -0.24
CA ILE A 82 -4.04 -4.85 -1.27
C ILE A 82 -2.65 -4.59 -0.70
N PHE A 83 -1.78 -5.58 -0.80
CA PHE A 83 -0.37 -5.45 -0.47
C PHE A 83 0.47 -5.40 -1.74
N SER A 84 1.45 -4.50 -1.76
CA SER A 84 2.46 -4.47 -2.80
C SER A 84 3.80 -4.09 -2.21
N TYR A 85 4.89 -4.64 -2.74
CA TYR A 85 6.22 -4.15 -2.42
C TYR A 85 7.04 -3.92 -3.68
N LEU A 86 7.95 -2.94 -3.61
CA LEU A 86 8.92 -2.66 -4.66
C LEU A 86 10.29 -3.15 -4.21
N THR A 87 11.02 -3.80 -5.11
CA THR A 87 12.37 -4.31 -4.82
C THR A 87 13.40 -3.20 -4.67
N GLU A 88 13.19 -2.10 -5.40
CA GLU A 88 14.03 -0.92 -5.45
C GLU A 88 13.21 0.37 -5.43
N ASP A 89 13.81 1.46 -4.93
CA ASP A 89 13.22 2.80 -4.91
C ASP A 89 14.33 3.87 -4.84
N GLU A 90 14.50 4.62 -5.94
CA GLU A 90 15.49 5.70 -6.09
C GLU A 90 16.90 5.33 -5.58
N GLY A 91 17.42 4.19 -6.05
CA GLY A 91 18.77 3.70 -5.72
C GLY A 91 18.86 2.93 -4.41
N TYR A 92 17.80 2.87 -3.60
CA TYR A 92 17.70 1.96 -2.46
C TYR A 92 17.17 0.60 -2.93
N VAL A 93 17.72 -0.48 -2.38
CA VAL A 93 17.35 -1.86 -2.73
C VAL A 93 17.20 -2.67 -1.45
N PHE A 94 16.16 -3.48 -1.35
CA PHE A 94 16.04 -4.43 -0.25
C PHE A 94 17.11 -5.53 -0.35
N SER A 95 17.65 -5.94 0.79
CA SER A 95 18.48 -7.16 0.85
C SER A 95 17.67 -8.40 0.46
N GLU A 96 18.35 -9.47 0.04
CA GLU A 96 17.69 -10.74 -0.28
C GLU A 96 16.87 -11.30 0.90
N HIS A 97 17.35 -11.11 2.13
CA HIS A 97 16.63 -11.56 3.33
C HIS A 97 15.34 -10.75 3.58
N GLN A 98 15.37 -9.45 3.32
CA GLN A 98 14.16 -8.61 3.39
C GLN A 98 13.17 -9.00 2.30
N LEU A 99 13.63 -9.23 1.06
CA LEU A 99 12.77 -9.68 -0.03
C LEU A 99 12.11 -11.02 0.27
N LYS A 100 12.85 -12.00 0.81
CA LYS A 100 12.29 -13.29 1.26
C LYS A 100 11.22 -13.09 2.33
N SER A 101 11.44 -12.17 3.29
CA SER A 101 10.49 -11.89 4.37
C SER A 101 9.22 -11.20 3.85
N LEU A 102 9.36 -10.24 2.94
CA LEU A 102 8.24 -9.54 2.30
C LEU A 102 7.41 -10.50 1.43
N GLU A 103 8.06 -11.41 0.71
CA GLU A 103 7.38 -12.44 -0.08
C GLU A 103 6.57 -13.39 0.81
N GLN A 104 7.10 -13.85 1.94
CA GLN A 104 6.34 -14.68 2.89
C GLN A 104 5.18 -13.90 3.52
N THR A 105 5.38 -12.62 3.82
CA THR A 105 4.33 -11.75 4.33
C THR A 105 3.21 -11.57 3.30
N GLY A 106 3.55 -11.36 2.03
CA GLY A 106 2.58 -11.25 0.94
C GLY A 106 1.79 -12.53 0.71
N LYS A 107 2.43 -13.70 0.81
CA LYS A 107 1.74 -15.00 0.77
C LYS A 107 0.72 -15.16 1.89
N MET A 108 1.09 -14.81 3.11
CA MET A 108 0.17 -14.82 4.26
C MET A 108 -1.04 -13.89 4.04
N ILE A 109 -0.80 -12.69 3.52
CA ILE A 109 -1.86 -11.73 3.18
C ILE A 109 -2.79 -12.31 2.10
N GLN A 110 -2.23 -12.99 1.10
CA GLN A 110 -3.01 -13.64 0.05
C GLN A 110 -3.82 -14.84 0.57
N GLU A 111 -3.27 -15.62 1.50
CA GLU A 111 -3.98 -16.71 2.19
C GLU A 111 -5.18 -16.22 2.99
N ASN A 112 -5.12 -14.99 3.53
CA ASN A 112 -6.26 -14.34 4.18
C ASN A 112 -7.33 -13.86 3.18
N GLY A 113 -7.07 -13.91 1.87
CA GLY A 113 -7.99 -13.51 0.80
C GLY A 113 -7.79 -12.10 0.26
N ALA A 114 -6.74 -11.40 0.67
CA ALA A 114 -6.37 -10.09 0.13
C ALA A 114 -5.51 -10.21 -1.14
N ALA A 115 -5.40 -9.13 -1.91
CA ALA A 115 -4.57 -9.12 -3.12
C ALA A 115 -3.10 -8.82 -2.80
N PHE A 116 -2.17 -9.45 -3.52
CA PHE A 116 -0.73 -9.25 -3.35
C PHE A 116 -0.03 -9.12 -4.72
N PHE A 117 0.77 -8.06 -4.88
CA PHE A 117 1.51 -7.75 -6.11
C PHE A 117 2.96 -7.34 -5.84
N LYS A 118 3.79 -7.33 -6.88
CA LYS A 118 5.23 -6.97 -6.76
C LYS A 118 5.65 -5.83 -7.67
N THR A 119 4.71 -5.28 -8.42
CA THR A 119 4.94 -4.13 -9.31
C THR A 119 3.77 -3.14 -9.23
N LEU A 120 4.07 -1.86 -9.50
CA LEU A 120 3.02 -0.84 -9.60
C LEU A 120 2.11 -1.07 -10.80
N THR A 121 2.60 -1.68 -11.88
CA THR A 121 1.81 -2.02 -13.07
C THR A 121 0.72 -3.04 -12.73
N GLU A 122 1.09 -4.18 -12.13
CA GLU A 122 0.10 -5.19 -11.68
C GLU A 122 -0.89 -4.59 -10.69
N THR A 123 -0.41 -3.74 -9.78
CA THR A 123 -1.24 -3.07 -8.78
C THR A 123 -2.26 -2.13 -9.45
N ALA A 124 -1.84 -1.32 -10.42
CA ALA A 124 -2.72 -0.42 -11.16
C ALA A 124 -3.72 -1.19 -12.01
N ASP A 125 -3.27 -2.26 -12.69
CA ASP A 125 -4.14 -3.10 -13.51
C ASP A 125 -5.24 -3.76 -12.68
N TYR A 126 -4.92 -4.25 -11.48
CA TYR A 126 -5.93 -4.78 -10.58
C TYR A 126 -6.96 -3.72 -10.17
N LEU A 127 -6.49 -2.57 -9.68
CA LEU A 127 -7.34 -1.46 -9.21
C LEU A 127 -8.24 -0.90 -10.31
N ASN A 128 -7.77 -0.86 -11.56
CA ASN A 128 -8.51 -0.31 -12.69
C ASN A 128 -9.62 -1.24 -13.21
N ASN A 129 -9.55 -2.55 -12.89
CA ASN A 129 -10.45 -3.56 -13.46
C ASN A 129 -11.35 -4.25 -12.44
N HIS A 130 -11.22 -3.92 -11.14
CA HIS A 130 -12.07 -4.47 -10.09
C HIS A 130 -12.94 -3.38 -9.52
#